data_AF-A0A9W9JF94-F1
#
_entry.id   AF-A0A9W9JF94-F1
#
_cell.length_a   1.000
_cell.length_b   1.000
_cell.length_c   1.000
_cell.angle_alpha   90.00
_cell.angle_beta   90.00
_cell.angle_gamma   90.00
#
_symmetry.space_group_name_H-M   'P 1'
#
loop_
_entity.id
_entity.type
_entity.pdbx_description
1 polymer ?
#
loop_
_entity_poly.entity_id
_entity_poly.type
_entity_poly.pdbx_seq_one_letter_code
_entity_poly.pdbx_strand_id
1 'polypeptide(L)'
;MVRYSQHSSYQWYTAQRSTNGLNLPALLAPDNRGYTPLYQGERFCRASNCGKDTLATSTNNLRKHYASKYPELILNAAEGRPITVEETTAIALYTALRDTYDARVAATVEAAALNKPAILHSPYRDEKAS
;
A
#
# COMPACT_ATOMS: atom_id res chain seq x y z
N MET A 1 -23.76 -5.27 -1.49
CA MET A 1 -22.32 -5.19 -1.13
C MET A 1 -21.63 -4.20 -2.06
N VAL A 2 -20.78 -3.33 -1.52
CA VAL A 2 -20.04 -2.32 -2.31
C VAL A 2 -18.95 -3.03 -3.12
N ARG A 3 -18.79 -2.67 -4.40
CA ARG A 3 -17.68 -3.18 -5.23
C ARG A 3 -16.37 -2.60 -4.73
N TYR A 4 -15.27 -3.37 -4.78
CA TYR A 4 -13.95 -2.90 -4.37
C TYR A 4 -13.58 -1.59 -5.07
N SER A 5 -13.94 -1.45 -6.36
CA SER A 5 -13.61 -0.27 -7.16
C SER A 5 -14.27 1.03 -6.68
N GLN A 6 -15.36 0.92 -5.93
CA GLN A 6 -16.09 2.05 -5.35
C GLN A 6 -15.75 2.28 -3.88
N HIS A 7 -14.93 1.40 -3.27
CA HIS A 7 -14.55 1.50 -1.87
C HIS A 7 -13.46 2.57 -1.67
N SER A 8 -13.58 3.40 -0.63
CA SER A 8 -12.64 4.50 -0.36
C SER A 8 -11.21 4.01 -0.15
N SER A 9 -11.01 2.87 0.52
CA SER A 9 -9.68 2.25 0.68
C SER A 9 -9.03 1.91 -0.65
N TYR A 10 -9.81 1.44 -1.64
CA TYR A 10 -9.27 1.17 -2.98
C TYR A 10 -8.93 2.46 -3.72
N GLN A 11 -9.78 3.48 -3.64
CA GLN A 11 -9.50 4.79 -4.23
C GLN A 11 -8.20 5.37 -3.67
N TRP A 12 -8.02 5.33 -2.34
CA TRP A 12 -6.78 5.69 -1.66
C TRP A 12 -5.58 4.88 -2.16
N TYR A 13 -5.72 3.56 -2.29
CA TYR A 13 -4.69 2.67 -2.80
C TYR A 13 -4.25 3.05 -4.22
N THR A 14 -5.19 3.36 -5.11
CA THR A 14 -4.89 3.77 -6.50
C THR A 14 -4.34 5.18 -6.63
N ALA A 15 -4.51 6.02 -5.60
CA ALA A 15 -3.93 7.36 -5.56
C ALA A 15 -2.44 7.35 -5.17
N GLN A 16 -1.94 6.23 -4.63
CA GLN A 16 -0.53 6.09 -4.27
C GLN A 16 0.35 6.10 -5.52
N ARG A 17 1.44 6.87 -5.48
CA ARG A 17 2.40 6.97 -6.59
C ARG A 17 3.48 5.88 -6.56
N SER A 18 3.67 5.28 -5.40
CA SER A 18 4.84 4.48 -5.04
C SER A 18 4.44 3.39 -4.04
N THR A 19 5.16 2.28 -4.05
CA THR A 19 5.12 1.25 -3.00
C THR A 19 5.79 1.70 -1.70
N ASN A 20 6.55 2.81 -1.73
CA ASN A 20 7.21 3.33 -0.55
C ASN A 20 6.22 3.63 0.57
N GLY A 21 6.45 2.98 1.69
CA GLY A 21 5.59 3.08 2.84
C GLY A 21 4.30 2.26 2.75
N LEU A 22 4.04 1.53 1.67
CA LEU A 22 3.00 0.51 1.64
C LEU A 22 3.60 -0.80 2.13
N ASN A 23 3.08 -1.31 3.25
CA ASN A 23 3.46 -2.63 3.77
C ASN A 23 2.71 -3.71 2.97
N LEU A 24 3.12 -3.90 1.71
CA LEU A 24 2.51 -4.87 0.82
C LEU A 24 2.77 -6.30 1.33
N PRO A 25 1.73 -7.15 1.47
CA PRO A 25 1.92 -8.52 1.92
C PRO A 25 2.66 -9.35 0.85
N ALA A 26 3.37 -10.39 1.27
CA ALA A 26 3.99 -11.34 0.36
C ALA A 26 2.97 -11.96 -0.60
N LEU A 27 3.42 -12.35 -1.80
CA LEU A 27 2.60 -13.11 -2.74
C LEU A 27 1.99 -14.33 -2.06
N LEU A 28 0.72 -14.58 -2.36
CA LEU A 28 0.01 -15.73 -1.83
C LEU A 28 0.61 -17.01 -2.44
N ALA A 29 0.60 -18.09 -1.67
CA ALA A 29 0.97 -19.40 -2.20
C ALA A 29 0.06 -19.76 -3.39
N PRO A 30 0.57 -20.52 -4.37
CA PRO A 30 -0.27 -21.05 -5.44
C PRO A 30 -1.49 -21.79 -4.89
N ASP A 31 -2.63 -21.63 -5.54
CA ASP A 31 -3.85 -22.35 -5.22
C ASP A 31 -3.75 -23.83 -5.57
N ASN A 32 -4.82 -24.59 -5.35
CA ASN A 32 -4.86 -26.03 -5.63
C ASN A 32 -4.69 -26.37 -7.13
N ARG A 33 -4.72 -25.37 -8.03
CA ARG A 33 -4.49 -25.52 -9.47
C ARG A 33 -3.08 -25.06 -9.87
N GLY A 34 -2.25 -24.64 -8.91
CA GLY A 34 -0.91 -24.13 -9.14
C GLY A 34 -0.87 -22.65 -9.54
N TYR A 35 -1.98 -21.91 -9.46
CA TYR A 35 -2.01 -20.50 -9.80
C TYR A 35 -1.73 -19.61 -8.59
N THR A 36 -0.78 -18.69 -8.70
CA THR A 36 -0.59 -17.61 -7.72
C THR A 36 -1.73 -16.59 -7.85
N PRO A 37 -2.58 -16.42 -6.81
CA PRO A 37 -3.71 -15.51 -6.89
C PRO A 37 -3.27 -14.06 -6.70
N LEU A 38 -3.93 -13.16 -7.44
CA LEU A 38 -3.86 -11.71 -7.26
C LEU A 38 -5.18 -11.20 -6.68
N TYR A 39 -5.11 -10.13 -5.89
CA TYR A 39 -6.32 -9.49 -5.38
C TYR A 39 -7.04 -8.71 -6.48
N GLN A 40 -8.36 -8.59 -6.36
CA GLN A 40 -9.17 -7.85 -7.33
C GLN A 40 -8.75 -6.38 -7.38
N GLY A 41 -8.39 -5.90 -8.58
CA GLY A 41 -7.92 -4.53 -8.78
C GLY A 41 -6.49 -4.25 -8.36
N GLU A 42 -5.69 -5.28 -8.03
CA GLU A 42 -4.29 -5.13 -7.61
C GLU A 42 -3.45 -4.48 -8.72
N ARG A 43 -2.59 -3.52 -8.35
CA ARG A 43 -1.80 -2.70 -9.30
C ARG A 43 -0.31 -2.58 -8.93
N PHE A 44 0.07 -2.80 -7.68
CA PHE A 44 1.48 -2.85 -7.28
C PHE A 44 2.03 -4.27 -7.39
N CYS A 45 3.31 -4.38 -7.77
CA CYS A 45 4.02 -5.64 -7.73
C CYS A 45 4.44 -5.95 -6.29
N ARG A 46 4.19 -7.17 -5.83
CA ARG A 46 4.54 -7.68 -4.49
C ARG A 46 5.67 -8.70 -4.51
N ALA A 47 6.32 -8.91 -5.66
CA ALA A 47 7.46 -9.82 -5.71
C ALA A 47 8.63 -9.20 -4.90
N SER A 48 9.23 -9.99 -4.01
CA SER A 48 10.27 -9.51 -3.07
C SER A 48 11.48 -8.86 -3.77
N ASN A 49 11.79 -9.30 -4.98
CA ASN A 49 12.91 -8.81 -5.79
C ASN A 49 12.45 -7.89 -6.93
N CYS A 50 11.30 -7.21 -6.78
CA CYS A 50 10.83 -6.25 -7.77
C CYS A 50 11.27 -4.82 -7.46
N GLY A 51 12.10 -4.24 -8.31
CA GLY A 51 12.41 -2.80 -8.26
C GLY A 51 11.29 -1.90 -8.80
N LYS A 52 10.14 -2.47 -9.22
CA LYS A 52 9.03 -1.68 -9.74
C LYS A 52 8.24 -1.05 -8.59
N ASP A 53 8.54 0.22 -8.35
CA ASP A 53 7.88 1.01 -7.31
C ASP A 53 6.54 1.64 -7.78
N THR A 54 6.39 1.84 -9.08
CA THR A 54 5.21 2.51 -9.65
C THR A 54 4.03 1.55 -9.84
N LEU A 55 2.81 2.01 -9.59
CA LEU A 55 1.61 1.21 -9.87
C LEU A 55 1.45 0.91 -11.38
N ALA A 56 1.01 -0.30 -11.70
CA ALA A 56 0.52 -0.64 -13.04
C ALA A 56 -0.76 0.16 -13.34
N THR A 57 -1.10 0.35 -14.62
CA THR A 57 -2.36 1.03 -14.99
C THR A 57 -3.61 0.17 -14.75
N SER A 58 -3.45 -1.16 -14.72
CA SER A 58 -4.51 -2.13 -14.45
C SER A 58 -3.92 -3.46 -13.98
N THR A 59 -4.74 -4.34 -13.41
CA THR A 59 -4.33 -5.70 -13.02
C THR A 59 -3.85 -6.53 -14.22
N ASN A 60 -4.39 -6.31 -15.42
CA ASN A 60 -3.89 -6.99 -16.63
C ASN A 60 -2.47 -6.54 -16.99
N ASN A 61 -2.14 -5.26 -16.83
CA ASN A 61 -0.79 -4.78 -17.02
C ASN A 61 0.17 -5.25 -15.91
N LEU A 62 -0.35 -5.46 -14.70
CA LEU A 62 0.39 -6.12 -13.64
C LEU A 62 0.68 -7.60 -13.99
N ARG A 63 -0.31 -8.35 -14.50
CA ARG A 63 -0.11 -9.73 -14.98
C ARG A 63 0.96 -9.82 -16.08
N LYS A 64 0.91 -8.91 -17.06
CA LYS A 64 1.94 -8.82 -18.11
C LYS A 64 3.33 -8.55 -17.53
N HIS A 65 3.41 -7.68 -16.53
CA HIS A 65 4.66 -7.41 -15.82
C HIS A 65 5.19 -8.67 -15.12
N TYR A 66 4.32 -9.40 -14.42
CA TYR A 66 4.68 -10.67 -13.79
C TYR A 66 5.16 -11.71 -14.80
N ALA A 67 4.40 -11.96 -15.87
CA ALA A 67 4.78 -12.92 -16.91
C ALA A 67 6.15 -12.60 -17.55
N SER A 68 6.52 -11.32 -17.63
CA SER A 68 7.80 -10.89 -18.20
C SER A 68 8.98 -10.95 -17.22
N LYS A 69 8.74 -10.70 -15.93
CA LYS A 69 9.82 -10.54 -14.92
C LYS A 69 9.97 -11.74 -13.99
N TYR A 70 8.91 -12.54 -13.85
CA TYR A 70 8.79 -13.68 -12.96
C TYR A 70 8.13 -14.83 -13.72
N PRO A 71 8.78 -15.38 -14.77
CA PRO A 71 8.19 -16.43 -15.62
C PRO A 71 7.88 -17.72 -14.86
N GLU A 72 8.47 -17.92 -13.67
CA GLU A 72 8.17 -19.02 -12.76
C GLU A 72 6.80 -18.89 -12.07
N LEU A 73 6.22 -17.68 -12.04
CA LEU A 73 4.91 -17.44 -11.46
C LEU A 73 3.81 -17.74 -12.48
N ILE A 74 3.05 -18.79 -12.21
CA ILE A 74 1.85 -19.10 -12.98
C ILE A 74 0.68 -18.30 -12.39
N LEU A 75 0.25 -17.26 -13.10
CA LEU A 75 -0.88 -16.44 -12.66
C LEU A 75 -2.19 -16.98 -13.21
N ASN A 76 -3.24 -16.94 -12.39
CA ASN A 76 -4.58 -17.29 -12.87
C ASN A 76 -5.04 -16.29 -13.96
N ALA A 77 -5.54 -16.81 -15.07
CA ALA A 77 -6.36 -16.02 -15.99
C ALA A 77 -7.65 -15.66 -15.26
N ALA A 78 -8.06 -14.39 -15.27
CA ALA A 78 -9.36 -14.04 -14.69
C ALA A 78 -10.48 -14.68 -15.53
N GLU A 79 -10.94 -15.86 -15.11
CA GLU A 79 -12.11 -16.51 -15.68
C GLU A 79 -13.27 -16.40 -14.67
N GLY A 80 -14.34 -15.71 -15.10
CA GLY A 80 -15.56 -15.57 -14.31
C GLY A 80 -15.78 -14.18 -13.69
N ARG A 81 -17.03 -13.91 -13.35
CA ARG A 81 -17.43 -12.69 -12.63
C ARG A 81 -16.89 -12.77 -11.20
N PRO A 82 -16.29 -11.69 -10.65
CA PRO A 82 -15.86 -11.68 -9.26
C PRO A 82 -17.00 -12.10 -8.34
N ILE A 83 -16.75 -13.10 -7.50
CA ILE A 83 -17.69 -13.51 -6.47
C ILE A 83 -17.58 -12.54 -5.28
N THR A 84 -18.68 -12.38 -4.55
CA THR A 84 -18.78 -11.57 -3.33
C THR A 84 -17.60 -11.77 -2.36
N VAL A 85 -17.06 -12.99 -2.27
CA VAL A 85 -15.93 -13.30 -1.38
C VAL A 85 -14.62 -12.64 -1.84
N GLU A 86 -14.29 -12.67 -3.13
CA GLU A 86 -13.08 -12.05 -3.66
C GLU A 86 -13.09 -10.53 -3.49
N GLU A 87 -14.26 -9.93 -3.71
CA GLU A 87 -14.51 -8.51 -3.47
C GLU A 87 -14.28 -8.15 -1.98
N THR A 88 -14.81 -8.96 -1.05
CA THR A 88 -14.63 -8.75 0.40
C THR A 88 -13.16 -8.82 0.77
N THR A 89 -12.47 -9.84 0.29
CA THR A 89 -11.05 -10.08 0.57
C THR A 89 -10.18 -8.94 0.02
N ALA A 90 -10.48 -8.44 -1.18
CA ALA A 90 -9.79 -7.29 -1.75
C ALA A 90 -10.03 -6.02 -0.92
N ILE A 91 -11.28 -5.73 -0.52
CA ILE A 91 -11.59 -4.58 0.34
C ILE A 91 -10.85 -4.67 1.67
N ALA A 92 -10.84 -5.85 2.31
CA ALA A 92 -10.14 -6.08 3.57
C ALA A 92 -8.64 -5.78 3.45
N LEU A 93 -8.00 -6.24 2.36
CA LEU A 93 -6.61 -5.93 2.08
C LEU A 93 -6.38 -4.41 1.97
N TYR A 94 -7.16 -3.72 1.13
CA TYR A 94 -6.92 -2.28 0.89
C TYR A 94 -7.15 -1.44 2.14
N THR A 95 -8.10 -1.84 2.98
CA THR A 95 -8.32 -1.21 4.29
C THR A 95 -7.13 -1.45 5.22
N ALA A 96 -6.65 -2.70 5.34
CA ALA A 96 -5.49 -3.01 6.18
C ALA A 96 -4.22 -2.25 5.73
N LEU A 97 -3.99 -2.13 4.41
CA LEU A 97 -2.87 -1.34 3.86
C LEU A 97 -2.97 0.13 4.27
N ARG A 98 -4.16 0.72 4.17
CA ARG A 98 -4.41 2.10 4.56
C ARG A 98 -4.22 2.30 6.07
N ASP A 99 -4.83 1.46 6.88
CA ASP A 99 -4.80 1.61 8.34
C ASP A 99 -3.36 1.49 8.86
N THR A 100 -2.58 0.55 8.31
CA THR A 100 -1.16 0.39 8.63
C THR A 100 -0.34 1.62 8.22
N TYR A 101 -0.64 2.21 7.06
CA TYR A 101 0.01 3.44 6.60
C TYR A 101 -0.31 4.61 7.54
N ASP A 102 -1.60 4.83 7.82
CA ASP A 102 -2.09 5.93 8.65
C ASP A 102 -1.53 5.83 10.08
N ALA A 103 -1.48 4.62 10.66
CA ALA A 103 -0.87 4.37 11.96
C ALA A 103 0.63 4.74 12.00
N ARG A 104 1.39 4.41 10.95
CA ARG A 104 2.81 4.78 10.88
C ARG A 104 3.00 6.30 10.76
N VAL A 105 2.16 6.96 9.95
CA VAL A 105 2.21 8.42 9.80
C VAL A 105 1.90 9.09 11.14
N ALA A 106 0.87 8.63 11.84
CA ALA A 106 0.51 9.12 13.17
C ALA A 106 1.66 8.96 14.17
N ALA A 107 2.27 7.77 14.24
CA ALA A 107 3.42 7.52 15.11
C ALA A 107 4.64 8.42 14.80
N THR A 108 4.86 8.72 13.51
CA THR A 108 5.96 9.61 13.09
C THR A 108 5.69 11.05 13.53
N VAL A 109 4.45 11.52 13.40
CA VAL A 109 4.04 12.86 13.84
C VAL A 109 4.14 12.99 15.36
N GLU A 110 3.71 11.97 16.10
CA GLU A 110 3.81 11.94 17.56
C GLU A 110 5.26 11.97 18.04
N ALA A 111 6.13 11.13 17.45
CA ALA A 111 7.56 11.13 17.75
C ALA A 111 8.22 12.47 17.42
N ALA A 112 7.83 13.12 16.32
CA ALA A 112 8.33 14.44 15.95
C ALA A 112 7.85 15.54 16.91
N ALA A 113 6.63 15.43 17.44
CA ALA A 113 6.10 16.36 18.44
C ALA A 113 6.85 16.26 19.77
N LEU A 114 7.22 15.04 20.19
CA LEU A 114 7.96 14.79 21.43
C LEU A 114 9.43 15.27 21.36
N ASN A 115 10.05 15.21 20.17
CA ASN A 115 11.44 15.60 19.95
C ASN A 115 11.63 17.10 19.61
N LYS A 116 10.59 17.94 19.70
CA LYS A 116 10.77 19.39 19.54
C LYS A 116 11.62 19.93 20.70
N PRO A 117 12.80 20.54 20.45
CA PRO A 117 13.55 21.20 21.50
C PRO A 117 12.69 22.32 22.08
N ALA A 118 12.61 22.38 23.41
CA ALA A 118 12.00 23.51 24.09
C ALA A 118 12.73 24.77 23.62
N ILE A 119 12.02 25.68 22.95
CA ILE A 119 12.55 27.00 22.65
C ILE A 119 12.77 27.65 24.01
N LEU A 120 14.02 27.64 24.47
CA LEU A 120 14.42 28.37 25.67
C LEU A 120 14.25 29.84 25.31
N HIS A 121 13.12 30.44 25.70
CA HIS A 121 13.01 31.89 25.72
C HIS A 121 14.10 32.39 26.67
N SER A 122 15.22 32.83 26.11
CA SER A 122 16.23 33.58 26.84
C SER A 122 15.64 34.98 27.06
N PRO A 123 15.31 35.38 28.29
CA PRO A 123 14.95 36.76 28.54
C PRO A 123 16.24 37.58 28.37
N TYR A 124 16.30 38.34 27.28
CA TYR A 124 17.33 39.34 27.07
C TYR A 124 17.27 40.33 28.24
N ARG A 125 18.27 40.29 29.12
CA ARG A 125 18.50 41.33 30.14
C ARG A 125 19.00 42.57 29.40
N ASP A 126 18.11 43.53 29.17
CA ASP A 126 18.53 44.92 28.93
C ASP A 126 18.96 45.52 30.28
N GLU A 127 20.20 45.26 30.68
CA GLU A 127 20.92 46.13 31.62
C GLU A 127 21.35 47.38 30.85
N LYS A 128 20.49 48.40 30.82
CA LYS A 128 20.95 49.76 30.53
C LYS A 128 21.45 50.41 31.82
N ALA A 129 22.77 50.46 31.91
CA ALA A 129 23.52 51.34 32.78
C ALA A 129 23.43 52.80 32.31
N SER A 130 23.62 53.68 33.30
CA SER A 130 23.86 55.14 33.26
C SER A 130 22.66 56.08 33.20
#